data_AF-A0A556QRI4-F1
#
_entry.id   AF-A0A556QRI4-F1
#
_cell.length_a   1.000
_cell.length_b   1.000
_cell.length_c   1.000
_cell.angle_alpha   90.00
_cell.angle_beta   90.00
_cell.angle_gamma   90.00
#
_symmetry.space_group_name_H-M   'P 1'
#
loop_
_entity.id
_entity.type
_entity.pdbx_description
1 polymer ?
#
loop_
_entity_poly.entity_id
_entity_poly.type
_entity_poly.pdbx_seq_one_letter_code
_entity_poly.pdbx_strand_id
1 'polypeptide(L)'
;MSKANSTTKKATGVRGTNSRHEGTILATGQLYYFMAAGLVLAALTGVIVKPWHGAFTWPHTLWAAGVFAGLGALYAVVGYGFRTLAPWSRYAVGALALICIASMITRPEGQPALIVSIALIKIFALPVGLLITLYGVYLAYCPQGKQILSKNYQQVVADTPKVKFGFSKIFLVVAILLASVQAVRVLMIFINRAT
;
A
#
# COMPACT_ATOMS: atom_id res chain seq x y z
N MET A 1 -20.48 27.65 -30.81
CA MET A 1 -19.27 26.80 -30.86
C MET A 1 -18.01 27.38 -30.16
N SER A 2 -17.91 28.68 -29.86
CA SER A 2 -16.68 29.27 -29.23
C SER A 2 -16.44 28.91 -27.76
N LYS A 3 -17.48 28.81 -26.91
CA LYS A 3 -17.34 28.50 -25.46
C LYS A 3 -16.77 27.11 -25.15
N ALA A 4 -17.04 26.11 -26.00
CA ALA A 4 -16.57 24.73 -25.77
C ALA A 4 -15.05 24.58 -25.99
N ASN A 5 -14.45 25.40 -26.85
CA ASN A 5 -13.00 25.41 -27.09
C ASN A 5 -12.22 26.12 -25.98
N SER A 6 -12.82 27.11 -25.30
CA SER A 6 -12.12 27.84 -24.25
C SER A 6 -12.06 27.05 -22.93
N THR A 7 -13.10 26.29 -22.60
CA THR A 7 -13.13 25.43 -21.40
C THR A 7 -12.15 24.27 -21.49
N THR A 8 -12.12 23.57 -22.63
CA THR A 8 -11.19 22.45 -22.89
C THR A 8 -9.74 22.91 -22.92
N LYS A 9 -9.44 24.07 -23.53
CA LYS A 9 -8.09 24.65 -23.52
C LYS A 9 -7.64 25.03 -22.10
N LYS A 10 -8.53 25.61 -21.29
CA LYS A 10 -8.26 25.93 -19.88
C LYS A 10 -8.02 24.65 -19.06
N ALA A 11 -8.88 23.64 -19.20
CA ALA A 11 -8.77 22.35 -18.53
C ALA A 11 -7.44 21.64 -18.87
N THR A 12 -7.06 21.64 -20.14
CA THR A 12 -5.79 21.07 -20.61
C THR A 12 -4.58 21.82 -20.02
N GLY A 13 -4.66 23.14 -19.90
CA GLY A 13 -3.63 23.96 -19.24
C GLY A 13 -3.44 23.60 -17.78
N VAL A 14 -4.53 23.52 -17.00
CA VAL A 14 -4.49 23.15 -15.57
C VAL A 14 -3.96 21.73 -15.36
N ARG A 15 -4.31 20.79 -16.25
CA ARG A 15 -3.78 19.43 -16.14
C ARG A 15 -2.31 19.34 -16.54
N GLY A 16 -1.89 20.11 -17.54
CA GLY A 16 -0.49 20.17 -17.98
C GLY A 16 0.46 20.53 -16.84
N THR A 17 0.14 21.57 -16.08
CA THR A 17 0.95 22.03 -14.93
C THR A 17 1.02 21.00 -13.80
N ASN A 18 -0.02 20.18 -13.64
CA ASN A 18 -0.14 19.23 -12.54
C ASN A 18 0.21 17.78 -12.92
N SER A 19 0.55 17.53 -14.19
CA SER A 19 0.75 16.17 -14.74
C SER A 19 1.86 15.37 -14.05
N ARG A 20 2.96 16.03 -13.65
CA ARG A 20 4.05 15.37 -12.89
C ARG A 20 3.57 14.90 -11.52
N HIS A 21 2.86 15.75 -10.79
CA HIS A 21 2.34 15.43 -9.45
C HIS A 21 1.22 14.37 -9.52
N GLU A 22 0.37 14.43 -10.55
CA GLU A 22 -0.62 13.39 -10.87
C GLU A 22 0.09 12.04 -11.05
N GLY A 23 1.15 12.00 -11.88
CA GLY A 23 1.97 10.81 -12.11
C GLY A 23 2.59 10.26 -10.82
N THR A 24 3.13 11.13 -9.96
CA THR A 24 3.69 10.74 -8.67
C THR A 24 2.62 10.12 -7.77
N ILE A 25 1.44 10.73 -7.62
CA ILE A 25 0.33 10.18 -6.81
C ILE A 25 -0.09 8.80 -7.34
N LEU A 26 -0.22 8.65 -8.66
CA LEU A 26 -0.58 7.38 -9.28
C LEU A 26 0.49 6.31 -9.05
N ALA A 27 1.77 6.66 -9.15
CA ALA A 27 2.90 5.79 -8.86
C ALA A 27 2.93 5.37 -7.38
N THR A 28 2.70 6.31 -6.46
CA THR A 28 2.57 6.03 -5.03
C THR A 28 1.43 5.05 -4.78
N GLY A 29 0.28 5.19 -5.45
CA GLY A 29 -0.80 4.21 -5.40
C GLY A 29 -0.37 2.77 -5.80
N GLN A 30 0.62 2.62 -6.69
CA GLN A 30 1.20 1.30 -7.00
C GLN A 30 2.02 0.73 -5.85
N LEU A 31 2.78 1.57 -5.14
CA LEU A 31 3.55 1.17 -3.95
C LEU A 31 2.63 0.61 -2.85
N TYR A 32 1.46 1.22 -2.64
CA TYR A 32 0.45 0.70 -1.71
C TYR A 32 -0.02 -0.71 -2.08
N TYR A 33 -0.19 -1.02 -3.38
CA TYR A 33 -0.55 -2.37 -3.80
C TYR A 33 0.58 -3.38 -3.57
N PHE A 34 1.85 -2.99 -3.75
CA PHE A 34 2.96 -3.89 -3.41
C PHE A 34 3.00 -4.20 -1.91
N MET A 35 2.76 -3.19 -1.07
CA MET A 35 2.65 -3.39 0.37
C MET A 35 1.48 -4.30 0.72
N ALA A 36 0.31 -4.09 0.11
CA ALA A 36 -0.84 -4.96 0.29
C ALA A 36 -0.52 -6.42 -0.06
N ALA A 37 0.08 -6.65 -1.23
CA ALA A 37 0.47 -7.99 -1.67
C ALA A 37 1.50 -8.62 -0.73
N GLY A 38 2.53 -7.87 -0.32
CA GLY A 38 3.54 -8.34 0.62
C GLY A 38 2.96 -8.75 1.98
N LEU A 39 1.99 -7.97 2.50
CA LEU A 39 1.32 -8.27 3.77
C LEU A 39 0.42 -9.51 3.67
N VAL A 40 -0.32 -9.67 2.56
CA VAL A 40 -1.14 -10.87 2.33
C VAL A 40 -0.25 -12.11 2.21
N LEU A 41 0.86 -12.02 1.48
CA LEU A 41 1.83 -13.11 1.39
C LEU A 41 2.43 -13.45 2.76
N ALA A 42 2.77 -12.45 3.58
CA ALA A 42 3.26 -12.66 4.93
C ALA A 42 2.21 -13.38 5.82
N ALA A 43 0.94 -13.01 5.70
CA ALA A 43 -0.17 -13.69 6.40
C ALA A 43 -0.26 -15.17 6.02
N LEU A 44 -0.24 -15.47 4.71
CA LEU A 44 -0.32 -16.83 4.19
C LEU A 44 0.88 -17.68 4.62
N THR A 45 2.11 -17.14 4.50
CA THR A 45 3.31 -17.82 4.96
C THR A 45 3.24 -18.12 6.46
N GLY A 46 2.75 -17.19 7.28
CA GLY A 46 2.57 -17.41 8.72
C GLY A 46 1.67 -18.62 9.03
N VAL A 47 0.57 -18.79 8.30
CA VAL A 47 -0.35 -19.92 8.48
C VAL A 47 0.26 -21.24 7.99
N ILE A 48 0.93 -21.23 6.83
CA ILE A 48 1.52 -22.43 6.21
C ILE A 48 2.72 -22.97 7.02
N VAL A 49 3.55 -22.06 7.54
CA VAL A 49 4.84 -22.38 8.18
C VAL A 49 4.73 -22.67 9.68
N LYS A 50 3.58 -22.37 10.30
CA LYS A 50 3.41 -22.58 11.74
C LYS A 50 3.48 -24.05 12.22
N PRO A 51 2.94 -25.07 11.52
CA PRO A 51 3.11 -26.47 11.91
C PRO A 51 4.57 -26.91 12.12
N TRP A 52 5.53 -26.09 11.68
CA TRP A 52 6.93 -26.43 11.54
C TRP A 52 7.83 -25.75 12.59
N HIS A 53 7.34 -24.68 13.25
CA HIS A 53 8.10 -23.95 14.26
C HIS A 53 7.25 -23.92 15.55
N GLY A 54 7.56 -24.79 16.51
CA GLY A 54 6.84 -24.92 17.79
C GLY A 54 6.80 -23.65 18.67
N ALA A 55 7.42 -22.55 18.22
CA ALA A 55 7.48 -21.27 18.90
C ALA A 55 6.15 -20.49 18.96
N PHE A 56 5.14 -20.86 18.15
CA PHE A 56 3.87 -20.12 18.07
C PHE A 56 2.65 -21.04 18.20
N THR A 57 1.62 -20.66 18.96
CA THR A 57 0.36 -21.43 19.06
C THR A 57 -0.64 -21.01 17.96
N TRP A 58 -1.59 -21.89 17.62
CA TRP A 58 -2.56 -21.65 16.53
C TRP A 58 -3.34 -20.33 16.70
N PRO A 59 -3.84 -19.97 17.90
CA PRO A 59 -4.56 -18.71 18.09
C PRO A 59 -3.73 -17.49 17.73
N HIS A 60 -2.45 -17.46 18.10
CA HIS A 60 -1.57 -16.31 17.83
C HIS A 60 -1.25 -16.18 16.33
N THR A 61 -1.07 -17.32 15.64
CA THR A 61 -0.84 -17.32 14.18
C THR A 61 -2.04 -16.81 13.41
N LEU A 62 -3.24 -17.27 13.76
CA LEU A 62 -4.47 -16.83 13.12
C LEU A 62 -4.74 -15.35 13.40
N TRP A 63 -4.49 -14.89 14.63
CA TRP A 63 -4.57 -13.47 14.96
C TRP A 63 -3.58 -12.63 14.13
N ALA A 64 -2.31 -13.02 14.08
CA ALA A 64 -1.30 -12.31 13.31
C ALA A 64 -1.65 -12.30 11.80
N ALA A 65 -2.04 -13.44 11.24
CA ALA A 65 -2.48 -13.55 9.85
C ALA A 65 -3.70 -12.64 9.57
N GLY A 66 -4.67 -12.59 10.48
CA GLY A 66 -5.81 -11.68 10.40
C GLY A 66 -5.39 -10.21 10.40
N VAL A 67 -4.45 -9.81 11.27
CA VAL A 67 -3.90 -8.44 11.31
C VAL A 67 -3.19 -8.10 10.01
N PHE A 68 -2.33 -8.98 9.50
CA PHE A 68 -1.62 -8.76 8.24
C PHE A 68 -2.56 -8.68 7.04
N ALA A 69 -3.54 -9.58 6.95
CA ALA A 69 -4.54 -9.56 5.89
C ALA A 69 -5.41 -8.29 5.95
N GLY A 70 -5.85 -7.89 7.15
CA GLY A 70 -6.60 -6.67 7.38
C GLY A 70 -5.82 -5.41 7.00
N LEU A 71 -4.55 -5.31 7.42
CA LEU A 71 -3.67 -4.23 6.99
C LEU A 71 -3.46 -4.26 5.48
N GLY A 72 -3.22 -5.43 4.89
CA GLY A 72 -3.09 -5.60 3.44
C GLY A 72 -4.31 -5.05 2.68
N ALA A 73 -5.52 -5.35 3.16
CA ALA A 73 -6.75 -4.81 2.60
C ALA A 73 -6.82 -3.27 2.73
N LEU A 74 -6.44 -2.69 3.87
CA LEU A 74 -6.39 -1.24 4.06
C LEU A 74 -5.40 -0.58 3.09
N TYR A 75 -4.20 -1.14 2.93
CA TYR A 75 -3.21 -0.66 1.94
C TYR A 75 -3.78 -0.73 0.51
N ALA A 76 -4.48 -1.81 0.15
CA ALA A 76 -5.11 -1.94 -1.16
C ALA A 76 -6.22 -0.89 -1.40
N VAL A 77 -7.02 -0.60 -0.38
CA VAL A 77 -8.05 0.45 -0.44
C VAL A 77 -7.40 1.83 -0.65
N VAL A 78 -6.35 2.18 0.12
CA VAL A 78 -5.64 3.45 -0.09
C VAL A 78 -5.02 3.53 -1.50
N GLY A 79 -4.39 2.44 -1.96
CA GLY A 79 -3.85 2.35 -3.31
C GLY A 79 -4.91 2.58 -4.39
N TYR A 80 -6.10 2.02 -4.20
CA TYR A 80 -7.26 2.26 -5.08
C TYR A 80 -7.71 3.71 -5.07
N GLY A 81 -7.77 4.34 -3.88
CA GLY A 81 -8.10 5.76 -3.74
C GLY A 81 -7.14 6.67 -4.50
N PHE A 82 -5.82 6.42 -4.41
CA PHE A 82 -4.83 7.18 -5.17
C PHE A 82 -4.90 6.92 -6.67
N ARG A 83 -5.14 5.68 -7.10
CA ARG A 83 -5.29 5.35 -8.53
C ARG A 83 -6.52 5.97 -9.18
N THR A 84 -7.58 6.17 -8.40
CA THR A 84 -8.82 6.81 -8.85
C THR A 84 -8.82 8.33 -8.58
N LEU A 85 -7.73 8.88 -8.04
CA LEU A 85 -7.60 10.27 -7.62
C LEU A 85 -8.79 10.72 -6.75
N ALA A 86 -9.28 9.82 -5.91
CA ALA A 86 -10.51 10.05 -5.18
C ALA A 86 -10.29 10.99 -3.99
N PRO A 87 -11.19 11.97 -3.73
CA PRO A 87 -11.01 12.92 -2.63
C PRO A 87 -10.91 12.29 -1.24
N TRP A 88 -11.54 11.12 -1.07
CA TRP A 88 -11.55 10.36 0.18
C TRP A 88 -10.18 9.73 0.50
N SER A 89 -9.32 9.53 -0.51
CA SER A 89 -8.00 8.92 -0.33
C SER A 89 -7.11 9.70 0.64
N ARG A 90 -7.32 11.02 0.76
CA ARG A 90 -6.63 11.90 1.73
C ARG A 90 -6.90 11.48 3.17
N TYR A 91 -8.16 11.22 3.50
CA TYR A 91 -8.54 10.80 4.84
C TYR A 91 -8.10 9.36 5.10
N ALA A 92 -8.22 8.49 4.09
CA ALA A 92 -7.78 7.09 4.21
C ALA A 92 -6.27 6.98 4.48
N VAL A 93 -5.44 7.73 3.74
CA VAL A 93 -3.98 7.72 3.97
C VAL A 93 -3.60 8.33 5.32
N GLY A 94 -4.28 9.40 5.75
CA GLY A 94 -4.08 9.99 7.07
C GLY A 94 -4.43 9.04 8.21
N ALA A 95 -5.57 8.34 8.09
CA ALA A 95 -5.99 7.34 9.06
C ALA A 95 -4.99 6.17 9.13
N LEU A 96 -4.53 5.68 7.98
CA LEU A 96 -3.52 4.62 7.92
C LEU A 96 -2.20 5.04 8.58
N ALA A 97 -1.75 6.28 8.35
CA ALA A 97 -0.55 6.83 9.00
C ALA A 97 -0.67 6.85 10.53
N LEU A 98 -1.83 7.29 11.04
CA LEU A 98 -2.10 7.31 12.49
C LEU A 98 -2.09 5.90 13.09
N ILE A 99 -2.69 4.92 12.41
CA ILE A 99 -2.66 3.52 12.83
C ILE A 99 -1.20 3.01 12.90
N CYS A 100 -0.39 3.30 11.89
CA CYS A 100 1.03 2.92 11.89
C CYS A 100 1.80 3.55 13.05
N ILE A 101 1.62 4.85 13.30
CA ILE A 101 2.29 5.56 14.41
C ILE A 101 1.83 5.03 15.77
N ALA A 102 0.52 4.82 15.96
CA ALA A 102 -0.02 4.27 17.21
C ALA A 102 0.52 2.85 17.48
N SER A 103 0.64 2.02 16.44
CA SER A 103 1.25 0.69 16.55
C SER A 103 2.75 0.72 16.90
N MET A 104 3.42 1.82 16.58
CA MET A 104 4.84 2.02 16.92
C MET A 104 5.01 2.42 18.39
N ILE A 105 4.12 3.28 18.91
CA ILE A 105 4.17 3.79 20.29
C ILE A 105 3.79 2.71 21.30
N THR A 106 2.88 1.80 20.96
CA THR A 106 2.47 0.71 21.85
C THR A 106 3.66 -0.23 22.14
N ARG A 107 4.28 -0.06 23.32
CA ARG A 107 5.26 -1.00 23.87
C ARG A 107 4.50 -2.19 24.46
N PRO A 108 4.76 -3.43 24.01
CA PRO A 108 4.18 -4.60 24.66
C PRO A 108 4.89 -4.82 25.99
N GLU A 109 4.39 -4.23 27.08
CA GLU A 109 4.76 -4.62 28.44
C GLU A 109 4.08 -5.96 28.78
N GLY A 110 4.88 -6.99 29.09
CA GLY A 110 4.40 -8.16 29.83
C GLY A 110 4.09 -9.46 29.07
N GLN A 111 4.36 -9.61 27.77
CA GLN A 111 4.17 -10.90 27.08
C GLN A 111 5.35 -11.32 26.19
N PRO A 112 6.23 -12.25 26.64
CA PRO A 112 7.47 -12.60 25.92
C PRO A 112 7.26 -13.22 24.53
N ALA A 113 6.14 -13.91 24.29
CA ALA A 113 5.84 -14.53 23.00
C ALA A 113 5.30 -13.54 21.93
N LEU A 114 4.70 -12.43 22.37
CA LEU A 114 4.13 -11.40 21.48
C LEU A 114 5.21 -10.41 20.99
N ILE A 115 6.34 -10.35 21.69
CA ILE A 115 7.45 -9.42 21.43
C ILE A 115 8.18 -9.77 20.12
N VAL A 116 8.40 -11.04 19.80
CA VAL A 116 9.27 -11.44 18.67
C VAL A 116 8.58 -11.27 17.31
N SER A 117 7.31 -11.64 17.19
CA SER A 117 6.53 -11.47 15.96
C SER A 117 6.24 -10.00 15.67
N ILE A 118 5.94 -9.21 16.70
CA ILE A 118 5.82 -7.75 16.57
C ILE A 118 7.18 -7.11 16.25
N ALA A 119 8.29 -7.58 16.82
CA ALA A 119 9.62 -7.00 16.57
C ALA A 119 10.03 -7.13 15.09
N LEU A 120 9.81 -8.28 14.46
CA LEU A 120 10.14 -8.46 13.04
C LEU A 120 9.30 -7.56 12.10
N ILE A 121 8.03 -7.34 12.45
CA ILE A 121 7.14 -6.39 11.76
C ILE A 121 7.64 -4.96 11.98
N LYS A 122 8.02 -4.63 13.22
CA LYS A 122 8.52 -3.32 13.63
C LYS A 122 9.85 -2.93 12.97
N ILE A 123 10.74 -3.89 12.74
CA ILE A 123 12.10 -3.62 12.24
C ILE A 123 12.13 -3.41 10.72
N PHE A 124 11.31 -4.12 9.93
CA PHE A 124 11.45 -4.08 8.47
C PHE A 124 10.21 -3.56 7.73
N ALA A 125 9.01 -4.07 8.05
CA ALA A 125 7.78 -3.65 7.38
C ALA A 125 7.33 -2.25 7.81
N LEU A 126 7.56 -1.89 9.07
CA LEU A 126 7.18 -0.60 9.62
C LEU A 126 8.00 0.58 9.09
N PRO A 127 9.35 0.60 9.03
CA PRO A 127 10.05 1.78 8.53
C PRO A 127 9.74 2.06 7.06
N VAL A 128 9.75 1.04 6.19
CA VAL A 128 9.46 1.24 4.77
C VAL A 128 7.99 1.59 4.55
N GLY A 129 7.05 0.85 5.17
CA GLY A 129 5.62 1.12 5.06
C GLY A 129 5.23 2.48 5.62
N LEU A 130 5.84 2.90 6.74
CA LEU A 130 5.65 4.22 7.33
C LEU A 130 6.20 5.32 6.43
N LEU A 131 7.40 5.17 5.86
CA LEU A 131 7.98 6.15 4.94
C LEU A 131 7.09 6.35 3.70
N ILE A 132 6.64 5.25 3.07
CA ILE A 132 5.69 5.31 1.96
C ILE A 132 4.41 6.00 2.40
N THR A 133 3.92 5.69 3.61
CA THR A 133 2.67 6.25 4.11
C THR A 133 2.76 7.73 4.42
N LEU A 134 3.82 8.17 5.08
CA LEU A 134 4.10 9.58 5.35
C LEU A 134 4.31 10.36 4.04
N TYR A 135 4.99 9.76 3.06
CA TYR A 135 5.12 10.35 1.74
C TYR A 135 3.75 10.47 1.03
N GLY A 136 2.90 9.46 1.13
CA GLY A 136 1.51 9.50 0.65
C GLY A 136 0.70 10.61 1.32
N VAL A 137 0.82 10.79 2.64
CA VAL A 137 0.21 11.92 3.37
C VAL A 137 0.74 13.25 2.85
N TYR A 138 2.06 13.39 2.71
CA TYR A 138 2.67 14.60 2.18
C TYR A 138 2.12 14.95 0.78
N LEU A 139 2.08 13.98 -0.14
CA LEU A 139 1.54 14.17 -1.49
C LEU A 139 0.05 14.52 -1.49
N ALA A 140 -0.72 13.94 -0.55
CA ALA A 140 -2.16 14.13 -0.44
C ALA A 140 -2.55 15.51 0.15
N TYR A 141 -1.73 16.03 1.07
CA TYR A 141 -2.02 17.26 1.81
C TYR A 141 -1.27 18.51 1.31
N CYS A 142 -0.30 18.38 0.41
CA CYS A 142 0.32 19.53 -0.24
C CYS A 142 -0.71 20.29 -1.12
N PRO A 143 -0.46 21.58 -1.46
CA PRO A 143 -1.40 22.39 -2.25
C PRO A 143 -1.80 21.75 -3.58
N GLN A 144 -0.84 21.15 -4.28
CA GLN A 144 -1.05 20.44 -5.54
C GLN A 144 -1.89 19.17 -5.33
N GLY A 145 -1.60 18.39 -4.29
CA GLY A 145 -2.37 17.20 -3.92
C GLY A 145 -3.82 17.50 -3.60
N LYS A 146 -4.07 18.56 -2.84
CA LYS A 146 -5.43 19.02 -2.53
C LYS A 146 -6.22 19.39 -3.79
N GLN A 147 -5.55 19.98 -4.77
CA GLN A 147 -6.16 20.32 -6.05
C GLN A 147 -6.45 19.06 -6.88
N ILE A 148 -5.47 18.16 -7.03
CA ILE A 148 -5.62 16.93 -7.84
C ILE A 148 -6.68 15.99 -7.26
N LEU A 149 -6.72 15.85 -5.94
CA LEU A 149 -7.70 15.02 -5.22
C LEU A 149 -9.02 15.77 -4.96
N SER A 150 -9.31 16.85 -5.70
CA SER A 150 -10.58 17.56 -5.60
C SER A 150 -11.60 17.03 -6.60
N LYS A 151 -12.90 17.15 -6.29
CA LYS A 151 -13.99 16.77 -7.21
C LYS A 151 -13.91 17.53 -8.55
N ASN A 152 -13.52 18.79 -8.52
CA ASN A 152 -13.38 19.62 -9.73
C ASN A 152 -12.28 19.10 -10.65
N TYR A 153 -11.18 18.58 -10.10
CA TYR A 153 -10.11 18.01 -10.91
C TYR A 153 -10.51 16.67 -11.54
N GLN A 154 -11.36 15.88 -10.88
CA GLN A 154 -11.90 14.66 -11.48
C GLN A 154 -12.71 14.94 -12.76
N GLN A 155 -13.44 16.06 -12.81
CA GLN A 155 -14.11 16.51 -14.04
C GLN A 155 -13.10 16.84 -15.13
N VAL A 156 -12.01 17.54 -14.80
CA VAL A 156 -10.92 17.82 -15.74
C VAL A 156 -10.29 16.53 -16.29
N VAL A 157 -10.12 15.49 -15.46
CA VAL A 157 -9.62 14.18 -15.91
C VAL A 157 -10.63 13.48 -16.82
N ALA A 158 -11.92 13.54 -16.51
CA ALA A 158 -12.99 12.98 -17.35
C ALA A 158 -13.06 13.65 -18.73
N ASP A 159 -12.90 14.98 -18.77
CA ASP A 159 -12.91 15.77 -20.01
C ASP A 159 -11.62 15.62 -20.84
N THR A 160 -10.55 15.08 -20.25
CA THR A 160 -9.27 14.86 -20.94
C THR A 160 -8.85 13.39 -20.86
N PRO A 161 -9.43 12.48 -21.66
CA PRO A 161 -9.05 11.08 -21.64
C PRO A 161 -7.64 10.87 -22.24
N LYS A 162 -6.59 11.09 -21.42
CA LYS A 162 -5.22 10.67 -21.73
C LYS A 162 -5.06 9.17 -21.45
N VAL A 163 -4.03 8.59 -22.08
CA VAL A 163 -3.64 7.19 -21.97
C VAL A 163 -3.70 6.72 -20.51
N LYS A 164 -4.54 5.71 -20.23
CA LYS A 164 -4.63 5.11 -18.90
C LYS A 164 -3.26 4.60 -18.50
N PHE A 165 -2.78 4.98 -17.31
CA PHE A 165 -1.58 4.36 -16.73
C PHE A 165 -1.91 2.90 -16.42
N GLY A 166 -1.57 2.01 -17.35
CA GLY A 166 -1.70 0.58 -17.18
C GLY A 166 -0.82 0.08 -16.04
N PHE A 167 -1.09 -1.14 -15.57
CA PHE A 167 -0.14 -1.84 -14.73
C PHE A 167 1.18 -1.95 -15.49
N SER A 168 2.23 -1.28 -14.99
CA SER A 168 3.56 -1.40 -15.56
C SER A 168 4.00 -2.86 -15.51
N LYS A 169 4.71 -3.36 -16.52
CA LYS A 169 5.31 -4.71 -16.51
C LYS A 169 6.19 -4.93 -15.28
N ILE A 170 6.78 -3.86 -14.74
CA ILE A 170 7.54 -3.85 -13.48
C ILE A 170 6.69 -4.39 -12.32
N PHE A 171 5.39 -4.09 -12.29
CA PHE A 171 4.47 -4.62 -11.28
C PHE A 171 4.43 -6.14 -11.30
N LEU A 172 4.30 -6.73 -12.49
CA LEU A 172 4.26 -8.17 -12.65
C LEU A 172 5.60 -8.80 -12.27
N VAL A 173 6.73 -8.18 -12.65
CA VAL A 173 8.07 -8.66 -12.26
C VAL A 173 8.26 -8.65 -10.74
N VAL A 174 7.92 -7.54 -10.06
CA VAL A 174 8.04 -7.44 -8.60
C VAL A 174 7.08 -8.41 -7.90
N ALA A 175 5.86 -8.58 -8.41
CA ALA A 175 4.91 -9.55 -7.86
C ALA A 175 5.43 -10.99 -7.99
N ILE A 176 5.99 -11.35 -9.15
CA ILE A 176 6.64 -12.66 -9.36
C ILE A 176 7.83 -12.83 -8.42
N LEU A 177 8.68 -11.81 -8.29
CA LEU A 177 9.84 -11.86 -7.39
C LEU A 177 9.42 -12.06 -5.93
N LEU A 178 8.39 -11.34 -5.47
CA LEU A 178 7.84 -11.53 -4.13
C LEU A 178 7.27 -12.94 -3.95
N ALA A 179 6.54 -13.45 -4.95
CA ALA A 179 6.02 -14.82 -4.93
C ALA A 179 7.15 -15.87 -4.93
N SER A 180 8.22 -15.67 -5.70
CA SER A 180 9.34 -16.60 -5.79
C SER A 180 10.14 -16.65 -4.48
N VAL A 181 10.37 -15.50 -3.82
CA VAL A 181 11.01 -15.45 -2.50
C VAL A 181 10.19 -16.26 -1.48
N GLN A 182 8.86 -16.16 -1.52
CA GLN A 182 8.01 -16.98 -0.64
C GLN A 182 8.06 -18.46 -1.01
N ALA A 183 8.05 -18.79 -2.31
CA ALA A 183 8.15 -20.18 -2.76
C ALA A 183 9.46 -20.84 -2.30
N VAL A 184 10.60 -20.16 -2.45
CA VAL A 184 11.91 -20.64 -1.96
C VAL A 184 11.89 -20.84 -0.45
N ARG A 185 11.31 -19.89 0.31
CA ARG A 185 11.20 -20.01 1.76
C ARG A 185 10.39 -21.24 2.16
N VAL A 186 9.26 -21.49 1.50
CA VAL A 186 8.44 -22.70 1.71
C VAL A 186 9.23 -23.95 1.35
N LEU A 187 9.91 -23.98 0.20
CA LEU A 187 10.73 -25.11 -0.23
C LEU A 187 11.84 -25.45 0.77
N MET A 188 12.57 -24.46 1.29
CA MET A 188 13.63 -24.70 2.29
C MET A 188 13.08 -25.36 3.57
N ILE A 189 11.85 -25.01 3.98
CA ILE A 189 11.19 -25.63 5.12
C ILE A 189 10.87 -27.10 4.85
N PHE A 190 10.44 -27.44 3.64
CA PHE A 190 10.24 -28.84 3.24
C PHE A 190 11.55 -29.63 3.18
N ILE A 191 12.63 -29.04 2.65
CA ILE A 191 13.95 -29.70 2.56
C ILE A 191 14.49 -30.03 3.95
N ASN A 192 14.45 -29.08 4.88
CA ASN A 192 14.93 -29.27 6.25
C ASN A 192 14.17 -30.36 7.04
N ARG A 193 13.06 -30.87 6.50
CA ARG A 193 12.31 -32.00 7.08
C ARG A 193 12.71 -33.35 6.48
N ALA A 194 13.21 -33.37 5.24
CA ALA A 194 13.57 -34.60 4.55
C ALA A 194 14.92 -35.16 5.01
N THR A 195 15.75 -34.31 5.63
CA THR A 195 17.06 -34.63 6.23
C THR A 195 16.92 -34.86 7.72
#